data_AF-A0A946SU81-F1
#
_entry.id   AF-A0A946SU81-F1
#
_cell.length_a   1.000
_cell.length_b   1.000
_cell.length_c   1.000
_cell.angle_alpha   90.00
_cell.angle_beta   90.00
_cell.angle_gamma   90.00
#
_symmetry.space_group_name_H-M   'P 1'
#
loop_
_entity.id
_entity.type
_entity.pdbx_description
1 polymer ?
#
loop_
_entity_poly.entity_id
_entity_poly.type
_entity_poly.pdbx_seq_one_letter_code
_entity_poly.pdbx_strand_id
1 'polypeptide(L)'
;MTGRASVFSDDRIVRLLQSRFVAVTDNCSYTQRQDDAKGEFFRHIAEQGHYAGRTNPTATRQGLYACTADGDLLASVNTTNADRLLSVLEEALAAWDARERVDTDAPGAYAADPRYARTFPEGGLILRETMRDLPRSGDPEASTWQHNFDYMWLTADEAEGLIPLDTAVGSQFEAPPAVVTRLARFHMVDHVRGEAPSWRAEDVEDARLMLRVESAEGARVSMSVAGHVRVRRGPTEEENPFSGFRVDTERGVDVDGVVEVNPGARVVTELRVVATGVRWGATTYNGRSKDLGPAPIGFAFELIPDTPENRTPPKFVPGSYFSK
;
A
#
# COMPACT_ATOMS: atom_id res chain seq x y z
N MET A 1 -1.67 -5.54 -2.87
CA MET A 1 -2.00 -4.55 -1.82
C MET A 1 -1.71 -5.08 -0.44
N THR A 2 -0.95 -4.33 0.34
CA THR A 2 -0.64 -4.59 1.75
C THR A 2 -1.80 -4.11 2.62
N GLY A 3 -2.59 -5.05 3.16
CA GLY A 3 -3.50 -4.75 4.26
C GLY A 3 -4.87 -4.17 3.92
N ARG A 4 -5.79 -5.04 3.48
CA ARG A 4 -7.23 -4.79 3.65
C ARG A 4 -7.58 -4.86 5.14
N ALA A 5 -8.76 -4.39 5.56
CA ALA A 5 -9.44 -4.95 6.73
C ALA A 5 -9.45 -6.48 6.57
N SER A 6 -8.51 -7.13 7.23
CA SER A 6 -8.01 -8.45 6.87
C SER A 6 -8.31 -9.39 8.02
N VAL A 7 -8.24 -10.67 7.73
CA VAL A 7 -8.09 -11.74 8.72
C VAL A 7 -6.99 -11.40 9.76
N PHE A 8 -6.01 -10.56 9.42
CA PHE A 8 -4.96 -10.09 10.33
C PHE A 8 -5.37 -8.98 11.32
N SER A 9 -6.63 -8.54 11.31
CA SER A 9 -7.20 -7.70 12.37
C SER A 9 -7.87 -8.53 13.48
N ASP A 10 -7.93 -9.86 13.34
CA ASP A 10 -8.47 -10.76 14.35
C ASP A 10 -7.38 -11.16 15.35
N ASP A 11 -7.57 -10.82 16.61
CA ASP A 11 -6.61 -11.10 17.69
C ASP A 11 -6.24 -12.58 17.82
N ARG A 12 -7.16 -13.51 17.48
CA ARG A 12 -6.88 -14.95 17.54
C ARG A 12 -5.83 -15.32 16.52
N ILE A 13 -5.94 -14.79 15.31
CA ILE A 13 -4.97 -15.01 14.23
C ILE A 13 -3.65 -14.35 14.59
N VAL A 14 -3.66 -13.10 15.05
CA VAL A 14 -2.44 -12.39 15.45
C VAL A 14 -1.67 -13.17 16.53
N ARG A 15 -2.35 -13.62 17.59
CA ARG A 15 -1.73 -14.42 18.65
C ARG A 15 -1.17 -15.74 18.15
N LEU A 16 -1.89 -16.42 17.27
CA LEU A 16 -1.42 -17.70 16.70
C LEU A 16 -0.17 -17.50 15.84
N LEU A 17 -0.18 -16.48 14.97
CA LEU A 17 0.97 -16.15 14.12
C LEU A 17 2.20 -15.78 14.96
N GLN A 18 2.04 -14.93 15.98
CA GLN A 18 3.15 -14.50 16.85
C GLN A 18 3.77 -15.65 17.67
N SER A 19 3.00 -16.69 17.99
CA SER A 19 3.45 -17.76 18.88
C SER A 19 3.93 -19.01 18.15
N ARG A 20 3.45 -19.27 16.93
CA ARG A 20 3.66 -20.56 16.24
C ARG A 20 4.16 -20.44 14.81
N PHE A 21 4.23 -19.24 14.24
CA PHE A 21 4.65 -19.02 12.86
C PHE A 21 5.69 -17.91 12.74
N VAL A 22 6.44 -17.94 11.64
CA VAL A 22 7.20 -16.79 11.17
C VAL A 22 6.36 -16.12 10.09
N ALA A 23 5.70 -15.02 10.44
CA ALA A 23 4.81 -14.32 9.51
C ALA A 23 5.62 -13.46 8.52
N VAL A 24 5.36 -13.65 7.23
CA VAL A 24 5.97 -12.89 6.13
C VAL A 24 4.87 -12.39 5.20
N THR A 25 5.03 -11.18 4.67
CA THR A 25 4.14 -10.58 3.69
C THR A 25 4.95 -10.07 2.50
N ASP A 26 4.41 -10.22 1.30
CA ASP A 26 5.04 -9.76 0.08
C ASP A 26 4.02 -9.36 -0.99
N ASN A 27 4.45 -8.56 -1.96
CA ASN A 27 3.62 -8.14 -3.08
C ASN A 27 3.63 -9.22 -4.19
N CYS A 28 2.61 -10.08 -4.18
CA CYS A 28 2.50 -11.18 -5.14
C CYS A 28 2.57 -10.75 -6.62
N SER A 29 2.15 -9.51 -6.97
CA SER A 29 2.26 -8.99 -8.33
C SER A 29 3.72 -8.90 -8.81
N TYR A 30 4.67 -8.77 -7.90
CA TYR A 30 6.10 -8.75 -8.22
C TYR A 30 6.69 -10.13 -8.09
N THR A 31 6.52 -10.75 -6.92
CA THR A 31 7.21 -11.99 -6.56
C THR A 31 6.88 -13.12 -7.52
N GLN A 32 5.64 -13.19 -8.03
CA GLN A 32 5.28 -14.20 -9.02
C GLN A 32 5.98 -14.03 -10.38
N ARG A 33 6.53 -12.84 -10.68
CA ARG A 33 7.17 -12.45 -11.96
C ARG A 33 8.69 -12.26 -11.84
N GLN A 34 9.22 -12.27 -10.63
CA GLN A 34 10.65 -12.15 -10.34
C GLN A 34 11.41 -13.33 -10.95
N ASP A 35 12.51 -13.01 -11.64
CA ASP A 35 13.45 -13.98 -12.18
C ASP A 35 14.67 -14.06 -11.24
N ASP A 36 14.39 -14.48 -10.01
CA ASP A 36 15.35 -14.71 -8.94
C ASP A 36 14.89 -15.84 -8.00
N ALA A 37 15.76 -16.25 -7.08
CA ALA A 37 15.49 -17.34 -6.14
C ALA A 37 14.24 -17.09 -5.27
N LYS A 38 13.94 -15.83 -4.95
CA LYS A 38 12.74 -15.47 -4.16
C LYS A 38 11.47 -15.70 -4.97
N GLY A 39 11.45 -15.28 -6.23
CA GLY A 39 10.34 -15.53 -7.13
C GLY A 39 10.14 -17.01 -7.43
N GLU A 40 11.23 -17.76 -7.62
CA GLU A 40 11.20 -19.21 -7.79
C GLU A 40 10.62 -19.92 -6.56
N PHE A 41 11.09 -19.59 -5.36
CA PHE A 41 10.59 -20.13 -4.11
C PHE A 41 9.09 -19.88 -3.92
N PHE A 42 8.64 -18.64 -4.14
CA PHE A 42 7.22 -18.31 -4.03
C PHE A 42 6.37 -19.09 -5.05
N ARG A 43 6.81 -19.19 -6.31
CA ARG A 43 6.10 -19.98 -7.32
C ARG A 43 6.05 -21.46 -6.93
N HIS A 44 7.16 -22.01 -6.45
CA HIS A 44 7.23 -23.40 -5.99
C HIS A 44 6.16 -23.70 -4.92
N ILE A 45 5.99 -22.82 -3.93
CA ILE A 45 4.95 -22.96 -2.90
C ILE A 45 3.55 -22.81 -3.51
N ALA A 46 3.35 -21.77 -4.32
CA ALA A 46 2.02 -21.43 -4.84
C ALA A 46 1.44 -22.52 -5.77
N GLU A 47 2.29 -23.18 -6.56
CA GLU A 47 1.89 -24.28 -7.46
C GLU A 47 1.48 -25.57 -6.71
N GLN A 48 1.76 -25.68 -5.41
CA GLN A 48 1.29 -26.78 -4.56
C GLN A 48 -0.08 -26.48 -3.92
N GLY A 49 -0.50 -25.21 -3.92
CA GLY A 49 -1.63 -24.74 -3.10
C GLY A 49 -2.97 -24.72 -3.80
N HIS A 50 -3.84 -23.82 -3.37
CA HIS A 50 -5.18 -23.59 -3.94
C HIS A 50 -5.17 -23.08 -5.40
N TYR A 51 -3.99 -22.90 -5.99
CA TYR A 51 -3.80 -22.65 -7.42
C TYR A 51 -3.27 -23.87 -8.20
N ALA A 52 -2.89 -24.96 -7.52
CA ALA A 52 -2.41 -26.17 -8.14
C ALA A 52 -3.43 -26.76 -9.15
N GLY A 53 -2.91 -27.37 -10.22
CA GLY A 53 -3.71 -28.14 -11.18
C GLY A 53 -4.67 -27.31 -12.05
N ARG A 54 -4.56 -25.99 -12.05
CA ARG A 54 -5.40 -25.14 -12.92
C ARG A 54 -4.96 -25.25 -14.37
N THR A 55 -5.91 -25.61 -15.24
CA THR A 55 -5.69 -25.76 -16.69
C THR A 55 -5.76 -24.45 -17.46
N ASN A 56 -6.29 -23.40 -16.84
CA ASN A 56 -6.29 -22.04 -17.38
C ASN A 56 -5.25 -21.21 -16.62
N PRO A 57 -4.36 -20.48 -17.32
CA PRO A 57 -3.35 -19.66 -16.66
C PRO A 57 -4.03 -18.60 -15.79
N THR A 58 -3.77 -18.63 -14.48
CA THR A 58 -4.15 -17.51 -13.61
C THR A 58 -3.01 -16.52 -13.59
N ALA A 59 -3.28 -15.27 -13.97
CA ALA A 59 -2.31 -14.18 -13.86
C ALA A 59 -2.03 -13.76 -12.40
N THR A 60 -2.58 -14.48 -11.42
CA THR A 60 -2.42 -14.22 -9.98
C THR A 60 -2.20 -15.52 -9.20
N ARG A 61 -1.32 -15.41 -8.19
CA ARG A 61 -1.06 -16.38 -7.13
C ARG A 61 -1.37 -15.79 -5.74
N GLN A 62 -2.27 -14.81 -5.68
CA GLN A 62 -2.64 -14.13 -4.44
C GLN A 62 -3.26 -15.11 -3.43
N GLY A 63 -2.76 -15.14 -2.21
CA GLY A 63 -3.33 -15.96 -1.16
C GLY A 63 -2.48 -15.97 0.09
N LEU A 64 -2.86 -16.87 1.00
CA LEU A 64 -2.20 -17.15 2.26
C LEU A 64 -1.66 -18.57 2.18
N TYR A 65 -0.38 -18.73 2.50
CA TYR A 65 0.33 -19.99 2.40
C TYR A 65 1.07 -20.23 3.72
N ALA A 66 0.82 -21.38 4.34
CA ALA A 66 1.66 -21.91 5.40
C ALA A 66 2.57 -22.94 4.74
N CYS A 67 3.88 -22.72 4.83
CA CYS A 67 4.88 -23.55 4.22
C CYS A 67 6.10 -23.66 5.14
N THR A 68 6.95 -24.60 4.83
CA THR A 68 8.22 -24.84 5.50
C THR A 68 9.33 -24.00 4.89
N ALA A 69 10.50 -23.97 5.54
CA ALA A 69 11.63 -23.15 5.09
C ALA A 69 12.20 -23.60 3.74
N ASP A 70 12.07 -24.88 3.41
CA ASP A 70 12.42 -25.50 2.13
C ASP A 70 11.31 -25.40 1.08
N GLY A 71 10.14 -24.89 1.44
CA GLY A 71 9.07 -24.56 0.50
C GLY A 71 8.01 -25.64 0.32
N ASP A 72 8.00 -26.70 1.15
CA ASP A 72 6.87 -27.63 1.18
C ASP A 72 5.64 -26.92 1.73
N LEU A 73 4.54 -27.00 0.98
CA LEU A 73 3.29 -26.44 1.43
C LEU A 73 2.63 -27.31 2.52
N LEU A 74 2.21 -26.68 3.61
CA LEU A 74 1.44 -27.32 4.68
C LEU A 74 -0.06 -27.08 4.51
N ALA A 75 -0.46 -25.84 4.23
CA ALA A 75 -1.83 -25.48 3.93
C ALA A 75 -1.89 -24.15 3.18
N SER A 76 -2.97 -23.91 2.43
CA SER A 76 -3.15 -22.61 1.77
C SER A 76 -4.61 -22.25 1.55
N VAL A 77 -4.90 -20.95 1.52
CA VAL A 77 -6.23 -20.41 1.27
C VAL A 77 -6.16 -18.99 0.74
N ASN A 78 -7.12 -18.57 -0.09
CA ASN A 78 -7.35 -17.17 -0.39
C ASN A 78 -8.72 -16.76 0.17
N THR A 79 -8.74 -16.14 1.36
CA THR A 79 -9.97 -15.79 2.07
C THR A 79 -9.82 -14.50 2.87
N THR A 80 -10.95 -13.83 3.08
CA THR A 80 -11.10 -12.71 4.02
C THR A 80 -11.87 -13.12 5.28
N ASN A 81 -12.23 -14.40 5.44
CA ASN A 81 -12.94 -14.92 6.60
C ASN A 81 -11.93 -15.42 7.66
N ALA A 82 -11.97 -14.82 8.85
CA ALA A 82 -11.03 -15.11 9.94
C ALA A 82 -11.15 -16.54 10.46
N ASP A 83 -12.37 -17.05 10.67
CA ASP A 83 -12.58 -18.42 11.15
C ASP A 83 -12.04 -19.45 10.15
N ARG A 84 -12.24 -19.20 8.85
CA ARG A 84 -11.68 -20.05 7.79
C ARG A 84 -10.15 -20.03 7.81
N LEU A 85 -9.51 -18.87 8.02
CA LEU A 85 -8.05 -18.84 8.12
C LEU A 85 -7.57 -19.58 9.38
N LEU A 86 -8.23 -19.42 10.53
CA LEU A 86 -7.87 -20.14 11.75
C LEU A 86 -7.84 -21.65 11.54
N SER A 87 -8.89 -22.22 10.93
CA SER A 87 -8.91 -23.66 10.63
C SER A 87 -7.75 -24.08 9.70
N VAL A 88 -7.42 -23.26 8.69
CA VAL A 88 -6.29 -23.54 7.79
C VAL A 88 -4.94 -23.46 8.51
N LEU A 89 -4.78 -22.54 9.47
CA LEU A 89 -3.56 -22.46 10.29
C LEU A 89 -3.46 -23.66 11.24
N GLU A 90 -4.57 -24.12 11.81
CA GLU A 90 -4.62 -25.34 12.63
C GLU A 90 -4.28 -26.59 11.81
N GLU A 91 -4.81 -26.72 10.59
CA GLU A 91 -4.44 -27.78 9.64
C GLU A 91 -2.94 -27.76 9.32
N ALA A 92 -2.36 -26.57 9.08
CA ALA A 92 -0.93 -26.42 8.84
C ALA A 92 -0.08 -26.86 10.04
N LEU A 93 -0.50 -26.54 11.27
CA LEU A 93 0.18 -26.98 12.49
C LEU A 93 0.09 -28.49 12.67
N ALA A 94 -1.07 -29.09 12.40
CA ALA A 94 -1.21 -30.55 12.45
C ALA A 94 -0.30 -31.24 11.42
N ALA A 95 -0.22 -30.71 10.20
CA ALA A 95 0.69 -31.21 9.17
C ALA A 95 2.17 -31.04 9.59
N TRP A 96 2.52 -29.91 10.21
CA TRP A 96 3.85 -29.65 10.76
C TRP A 96 4.23 -30.59 11.92
N ASP A 97 3.30 -30.90 12.81
CA ASP A 97 3.56 -31.77 13.95
C ASP A 97 3.66 -33.25 13.54
N ALA A 98 3.04 -33.63 12.42
CA ALA A 98 3.08 -34.99 11.88
C ALA A 98 4.28 -35.27 10.96
N ARG A 99 4.99 -34.25 10.45
CA ARG A 99 6.13 -34.44 9.55
C ARG A 99 7.42 -34.77 10.30
N GLU A 100 8.30 -35.48 9.61
CA GLU A 100 9.70 -35.52 10.00
C GLU A 100 10.32 -34.13 9.80
N ARG A 101 11.13 -33.71 10.79
CA ARG A 101 11.78 -32.41 10.76
C ARG A 101 13.14 -32.57 10.11
N VAL A 102 13.31 -31.89 8.99
CA VAL A 102 14.58 -31.77 8.30
C VAL A 102 15.04 -30.34 8.50
N ASP A 103 16.20 -30.18 9.16
CA ASP A 103 16.84 -28.88 9.24
C ASP A 103 17.50 -28.59 7.89
N THR A 104 16.95 -27.61 7.19
CA THR A 104 17.53 -27.07 5.96
C THR A 104 18.04 -25.67 6.22
N ASP A 105 19.31 -25.42 5.89
CA ASP A 105 19.88 -24.09 5.95
C ASP A 105 19.23 -23.19 4.90
N ALA A 106 18.70 -22.05 5.33
CA ALA A 106 18.28 -21.02 4.40
C ALA A 106 19.52 -20.43 3.69
N PRO A 107 19.45 -20.16 2.37
CA PRO A 107 20.55 -19.49 1.69
C PRO A 107 20.80 -18.11 2.31
N GLY A 108 22.05 -17.82 2.67
CA GLY A 108 22.40 -16.57 3.36
C GLY A 108 22.22 -15.30 2.50
N ALA A 109 22.19 -15.44 1.17
CA ALA A 109 21.88 -14.39 0.22
C ALA A 109 21.41 -14.98 -1.12
N TYR A 110 20.73 -14.16 -1.92
CA TYR A 110 20.41 -14.47 -3.31
C TYR A 110 20.62 -13.23 -4.19
N ALA A 111 20.85 -13.45 -5.48
CA ALA A 111 20.91 -12.36 -6.45
C ALA A 111 19.47 -11.91 -6.77
N ALA A 112 19.08 -10.73 -6.29
CA ALA A 112 17.74 -10.19 -6.52
C ALA A 112 17.57 -9.72 -7.97
N ASP A 113 16.38 -9.94 -8.52
CA ASP A 113 16.00 -9.44 -9.84
C ASP A 113 16.02 -7.91 -9.83
N PRO A 114 16.91 -7.25 -10.61
CA PRO A 114 17.06 -5.80 -10.58
C PRO A 114 15.77 -5.05 -10.98
N ARG A 115 14.85 -5.71 -11.71
CA ARG A 115 13.54 -5.13 -12.05
C ARG A 115 12.69 -4.87 -10.81
N TYR A 116 12.92 -5.62 -9.73
CA TYR A 116 12.15 -5.59 -8.49
C TYR A 116 12.96 -5.32 -7.22
N ALA A 117 14.30 -5.25 -7.31
CA ALA A 117 15.15 -4.81 -6.22
C ALA A 117 14.86 -3.33 -5.89
N ARG A 118 14.35 -3.07 -4.69
CA ARG A 118 14.02 -1.73 -4.19
C ARG A 118 14.70 -1.49 -2.85
N THR A 119 15.31 -0.32 -2.74
CA THR A 119 16.00 0.11 -1.53
C THR A 119 15.35 1.38 -1.06
N PHE A 120 15.00 1.42 0.22
CA PHE A 120 14.57 2.65 0.86
C PHE A 120 15.66 3.72 0.70
N PRO A 121 15.35 4.95 0.24
CA PRO A 121 16.35 6.00 0.08
C PRO A 121 17.01 6.32 1.41
N GLU A 122 18.34 6.33 1.43
CA GLU A 122 19.11 6.69 2.62
C GLU A 122 18.73 8.09 3.11
N GLY A 123 18.50 8.23 4.42
CA GLY A 123 18.05 9.48 5.03
C GLY A 123 16.64 9.93 4.64
N GLY A 124 15.88 9.09 3.94
CA GLY A 124 14.50 9.37 3.56
C GLY A 124 13.50 9.34 4.71
N LEU A 125 12.25 9.64 4.39
CA LEU A 125 11.11 9.46 5.31
C LEU A 125 10.17 8.37 4.79
N ILE A 126 9.51 7.70 5.73
CA ILE A 126 8.44 6.74 5.45
C ILE A 126 7.15 7.30 6.00
N LEU A 127 6.16 7.50 5.13
CA LEU A 127 4.79 7.80 5.54
C LEU A 127 3.94 6.54 5.36
N ARG A 128 3.25 6.10 6.42
CA ARG A 128 2.18 5.12 6.27
C ARG A 128 0.96 5.84 5.72
N GLU A 129 0.48 5.40 4.57
CA GLU A 129 -0.77 5.82 3.98
C GLU A 129 -1.89 4.89 4.43
N THR A 130 -3.02 5.42 4.90
CA THR A 130 -4.26 4.69 5.15
C THR A 130 -5.36 5.30 4.30
N MET A 131 -6.21 4.50 3.68
CA MET A 131 -7.31 4.96 2.85
C MET A 131 -8.60 4.22 3.16
N ARG A 132 -9.72 4.95 3.10
CA ARG A 132 -11.02 4.44 3.52
C ARG A 132 -12.18 5.14 2.80
N ASP A 133 -13.26 4.39 2.59
CA ASP A 133 -14.55 4.99 2.25
C ASP A 133 -15.11 5.79 3.44
N LEU A 134 -15.61 6.99 3.20
CA LEU A 134 -16.23 7.83 4.25
C LEU A 134 -17.76 7.68 4.24
N PRO A 135 -18.44 8.02 5.36
CA PRO A 135 -19.90 8.00 5.43
C PRO A 135 -20.55 8.88 4.35
N ARG A 136 -21.69 8.45 3.81
CA ARG A 136 -22.44 9.18 2.77
C ARG A 136 -23.66 9.86 3.36
N SER A 137 -23.85 11.14 3.07
CA SER A 137 -24.97 11.94 3.61
C SER A 137 -26.36 11.45 3.19
N GLY A 138 -26.47 10.68 2.10
CA GLY A 138 -27.73 10.08 1.62
C GLY A 138 -27.80 8.56 1.70
N ASP A 139 -26.77 7.90 2.23
CA ASP A 139 -26.69 6.45 2.35
C ASP A 139 -25.83 6.07 3.56
N PRO A 140 -26.35 6.25 4.79
CA PRO A 140 -25.59 5.99 6.02
C PRO A 140 -25.26 4.51 6.21
N GLU A 141 -25.99 3.61 5.56
CA GLU A 141 -25.75 2.16 5.57
C GLU A 141 -24.68 1.73 4.55
N ALA A 142 -24.19 2.66 3.72
CA ALA A 142 -23.07 2.41 2.82
C ALA A 142 -21.89 1.85 3.61
N SER A 143 -21.47 0.64 3.25
CA SER A 143 -20.36 -0.05 3.89
C SER A 143 -19.07 0.77 3.81
N THR A 144 -18.58 1.21 4.98
CA THR A 144 -17.29 1.91 5.14
C THR A 144 -16.27 1.08 5.92
N TRP A 145 -16.54 -0.19 6.25
CA TRP A 145 -15.63 -1.00 7.08
C TRP A 145 -14.30 -1.32 6.38
N GLN A 146 -14.31 -1.36 5.04
CA GLN A 146 -13.13 -1.61 4.23
C GLN A 146 -12.19 -0.42 4.29
N HIS A 147 -10.92 -0.70 4.57
CA HIS A 147 -9.81 0.23 4.49
C HIS A 147 -8.61 -0.50 3.90
N ASN A 148 -7.63 0.27 3.43
CA ASN A 148 -6.36 -0.24 2.93
C ASN A 148 -5.20 0.63 3.39
N PHE A 149 -3.97 0.16 3.25
CA PHE A 149 -2.78 0.98 3.46
C PHE A 149 -1.70 0.76 2.40
N ASP A 150 -0.82 1.75 2.27
CA ASP A 150 0.41 1.68 1.48
C ASP A 150 1.50 2.47 2.23
N TYR A 151 2.70 2.54 1.65
CA TYR A 151 3.77 3.38 2.16
C TYR A 151 4.16 4.40 1.11
N MET A 152 4.38 5.64 1.51
CA MET A 152 5.01 6.66 0.69
C MET A 152 6.44 6.85 1.17
N TRP A 153 7.40 6.72 0.24
CA TRP A 153 8.79 7.03 0.52
C TRP A 153 9.15 8.40 -0.01
N LEU A 154 9.83 9.18 0.82
CA LEU A 154 10.45 10.46 0.44
C LEU A 154 11.97 10.31 0.49
N THR A 155 12.67 10.97 -0.42
CA THR A 155 14.13 11.08 -0.33
C THR A 155 14.53 12.08 0.76
N ALA A 156 15.81 12.09 1.13
CA ALA A 156 16.36 13.09 2.05
C ALA A 156 16.13 14.53 1.55
N ASP A 157 16.42 14.79 0.26
CA ASP A 157 16.22 16.12 -0.36
C ASP A 157 14.75 16.57 -0.31
N GLU A 158 13.82 15.63 -0.49
CA GLU A 158 12.39 15.91 -0.43
C GLU A 158 11.91 16.18 0.98
N ALA A 159 12.43 15.42 1.95
CA ALA A 159 12.19 15.64 3.36
C ALA A 159 12.73 17.01 3.82
N GLU A 160 13.93 17.39 3.38
CA GLU A 160 14.52 18.70 3.65
C GLU A 160 13.70 19.82 3.01
N GLY A 161 13.20 19.61 1.79
CA GLY A 161 12.36 20.58 1.10
C GLY A 161 10.98 20.85 1.76
N LEU A 162 10.57 20.02 2.72
CA LEU A 162 9.39 20.27 3.55
C LEU A 162 9.69 21.19 4.75
N ILE A 163 10.94 21.57 4.99
CA ILE A 163 11.35 22.41 6.11
C ILE A 163 11.37 23.88 5.67
N PRO A 164 10.74 24.80 6.43
CA PRO A 164 10.68 26.21 6.06
C PRO A 164 12.07 26.85 6.13
N LEU A 165 12.42 27.62 5.10
CA LEU A 165 13.58 28.52 5.15
C LEU A 165 13.30 29.76 6.01
N ASP A 166 12.07 30.27 5.94
CA ASP A 166 11.57 31.37 6.78
C ASP A 166 10.65 30.80 7.87
N THR A 167 11.04 30.95 9.13
CA THR A 167 10.27 30.47 10.28
C THR A 167 9.34 31.53 10.86
N ALA A 168 9.17 32.67 10.20
CA ALA A 168 8.22 33.70 10.63
C ALA A 168 6.79 33.14 10.60
N VAL A 169 6.04 33.34 11.69
CA VAL A 169 4.63 32.93 11.75
C VAL A 169 3.83 33.59 10.63
N GLY A 170 3.06 32.79 9.90
CA GLY A 170 2.28 33.19 8.74
C GLY A 170 3.03 33.12 7.41
N SER A 171 4.34 32.88 7.41
CA SER A 171 5.10 32.61 6.18
C SER A 171 4.57 31.36 5.47
N GLN A 172 4.66 31.35 4.14
CA GLN A 172 4.11 30.30 3.29
C GLN A 172 5.11 29.90 2.21
N PHE A 173 5.12 28.62 1.85
CA PHE A 173 5.91 28.09 0.75
C PHE A 173 5.27 26.83 0.16
N GLU A 174 5.48 26.59 -1.12
CA GLU A 174 4.96 25.40 -1.78
C GLU A 174 5.80 24.18 -1.40
N ALA A 175 5.13 23.03 -1.23
CA ALA A 175 5.81 21.77 -1.05
C ALA A 175 6.67 21.45 -2.29
N PRO A 176 7.76 20.66 -2.14
CA PRO A 176 8.59 20.29 -3.28
C PRO A 176 7.76 19.65 -4.40
N PRO A 177 7.90 20.07 -5.67
CA PRO A 177 7.09 19.54 -6.77
C PRO A 177 7.14 18.02 -6.88
N ALA A 178 8.30 17.40 -6.61
CA ALA A 178 8.45 15.95 -6.62
C ALA A 178 7.58 15.25 -5.55
N VAL A 179 7.38 15.86 -4.38
CA VAL A 179 6.49 15.35 -3.33
C VAL A 179 5.04 15.43 -3.80
N VAL A 180 4.63 16.57 -4.36
CA VAL A 180 3.27 16.78 -4.89
C VAL A 180 2.96 15.80 -6.02
N THR A 181 3.87 15.67 -7.00
CA THR A 181 3.74 14.72 -8.11
C THR A 181 3.62 13.29 -7.62
N ARG A 182 4.44 12.88 -6.63
CA ARG A 182 4.38 11.53 -6.07
C ARG A 182 3.08 11.26 -5.34
N LEU A 183 2.65 12.20 -4.49
CA LEU A 183 1.39 12.11 -3.77
C LEU A 183 0.23 11.94 -4.76
N ALA A 184 0.16 12.83 -5.75
CA ALA A 184 -0.91 12.80 -6.75
C ALA A 184 -0.91 11.51 -7.58
N ARG A 185 0.25 11.08 -8.08
CA ARG A 185 0.31 9.98 -9.05
C ARG A 185 0.19 8.60 -8.43
N PHE A 186 0.71 8.42 -7.22
CA PHE A 186 0.92 7.10 -6.64
C PHE A 186 0.13 6.86 -5.36
N HIS A 187 -0.27 7.92 -4.66
CA HIS A 187 -0.93 7.80 -3.35
C HIS A 187 -2.39 8.28 -3.38
N MET A 188 -2.77 9.22 -4.26
CA MET A 188 -4.19 9.57 -4.44
C MET A 188 -4.94 8.57 -5.33
N VAL A 189 -4.85 7.28 -5.00
CA VAL A 189 -5.41 6.17 -5.80
C VAL A 189 -6.42 5.39 -4.97
N ASP A 190 -7.64 5.22 -5.48
CA ASP A 190 -8.69 4.43 -4.80
C ASP A 190 -8.33 2.93 -4.78
N HIS A 191 -7.63 2.52 -3.71
CA HIS A 191 -7.34 1.13 -3.39
C HIS A 191 -8.13 0.59 -2.21
N VAL A 192 -9.15 1.30 -1.74
CA VAL A 192 -9.89 0.94 -0.52
C VAL A 192 -10.39 -0.52 -0.56
N ARG A 193 -10.92 -0.97 -1.70
CA ARG A 193 -11.49 -2.32 -1.86
C ARG A 193 -10.65 -3.26 -2.71
N GLY A 194 -9.88 -2.71 -3.64
CA GLY A 194 -9.21 -3.48 -4.69
C GLY A 194 -8.10 -2.70 -5.35
N GLU A 195 -7.53 -3.25 -6.42
CA GLU A 195 -6.39 -2.63 -7.07
C GLU A 195 -6.82 -1.71 -8.21
N ALA A 196 -6.29 -0.49 -8.23
CA ALA A 196 -6.33 0.40 -9.38
C ALA A 196 -4.89 0.70 -9.86
N PRO A 197 -4.69 1.04 -11.15
CA PRO A 197 -3.40 1.50 -11.64
C PRO A 197 -3.08 2.92 -11.14
N SER A 198 -1.79 3.26 -11.09
CA SER A 198 -1.34 4.62 -10.81
C SER A 198 -1.83 5.60 -11.87
N TRP A 199 -1.72 6.89 -11.56
CA TRP A 199 -1.96 7.96 -12.52
C TRP A 199 -0.71 8.23 -13.35
N ARG A 200 -0.92 8.48 -14.64
CA ARG A 200 0.11 9.01 -15.52
C ARG A 200 0.34 10.49 -15.23
N ALA A 201 1.41 11.07 -15.76
CA ALA A 201 1.67 12.49 -15.55
C ALA A 201 0.55 13.34 -16.16
N GLU A 202 0.04 12.96 -17.34
CA GLU A 202 -1.06 13.63 -18.03
C GLU A 202 -2.44 13.44 -17.38
N ASP A 203 -2.57 12.49 -16.45
CA ASP A 203 -3.82 12.26 -15.72
C ASP A 203 -3.97 13.22 -14.52
N VAL A 204 -2.91 13.93 -14.15
CA VAL A 204 -2.93 14.93 -13.08
C VAL A 204 -3.41 16.26 -13.67
N GLU A 205 -4.66 16.62 -13.40
CA GLU A 205 -5.25 17.87 -13.91
C GLU A 205 -4.78 19.07 -13.09
N ASP A 206 -4.70 18.89 -11.78
CA ASP A 206 -4.22 19.90 -10.85
C ASP A 206 -3.71 19.24 -9.56
N ALA A 207 -2.61 19.73 -9.00
CA ALA A 207 -2.08 19.24 -7.74
C ALA A 207 -1.19 20.31 -7.11
N ARG A 208 -1.50 20.67 -5.86
CA ARG A 208 -0.75 21.69 -5.11
C ARG A 208 -0.78 21.41 -3.63
N LEU A 209 0.32 21.69 -2.95
CA LEU A 209 0.41 21.71 -1.50
C LEU A 209 1.14 22.98 -1.06
N MET A 210 0.51 23.75 -0.18
CA MET A 210 1.03 24.98 0.40
C MET A 210 1.24 24.78 1.89
N LEU A 211 2.47 24.90 2.37
CA LEU A 211 2.81 24.87 3.79
C LEU A 211 2.75 26.29 4.36
N ARG A 212 2.30 26.41 5.62
CA ARG A 212 2.25 27.68 6.34
C ARG A 212 2.77 27.50 7.76
N VAL A 213 3.64 28.40 8.20
CA VAL A 213 4.11 28.42 9.59
C VAL A 213 3.03 28.95 10.52
N GLU A 214 2.65 28.15 11.52
CA GLU A 214 1.63 28.50 12.52
C GLU A 214 2.26 28.93 13.84
N SER A 215 3.39 28.33 14.23
CA SER A 215 4.16 28.73 15.41
C SER A 215 5.65 28.45 15.25
N ALA A 216 6.49 29.18 15.98
CA ALA A 216 7.93 28.94 16.05
C ALA A 216 8.40 29.18 17.50
N GLU A 217 8.82 28.12 18.17
CA GLU A 217 9.27 28.11 19.56
C GLU A 217 10.68 27.51 19.65
N GLY A 218 11.69 28.37 19.74
CA GLY A 218 13.08 27.96 19.76
C GLY A 218 13.45 27.20 18.48
N ALA A 219 13.81 25.92 18.64
CA ALA A 219 14.14 25.05 17.51
C ALA A 219 12.94 24.31 16.92
N ARG A 220 11.72 24.48 17.45
CA ARG A 220 10.50 23.82 16.94
C ARG A 220 9.66 24.80 16.15
N VAL A 221 9.17 24.36 15.00
CA VAL A 221 8.20 25.10 14.17
C VAL A 221 6.95 24.23 14.02
N SER A 222 5.76 24.78 14.11
CA SER A 222 4.55 24.05 13.73
C SER A 222 4.06 24.61 12.41
N MET A 223 3.69 23.75 11.48
CA MET A 223 3.12 24.15 10.19
C MET A 223 1.78 23.50 9.94
N SER A 224 0.93 24.19 9.19
CA SER A 224 -0.22 23.61 8.51
C SER A 224 0.12 23.37 7.03
N VAL A 225 -0.56 22.43 6.36
CA VAL A 225 -0.66 22.43 4.89
C VAL A 225 -2.09 22.74 4.51
N ALA A 226 -2.25 23.34 3.35
CA ALA A 226 -3.49 23.29 2.60
C ALA A 226 -3.16 22.96 1.16
N GLY A 227 -4.03 22.21 0.50
CA GLY A 227 -3.83 21.91 -0.90
C GLY A 227 -4.79 20.87 -1.38
N HIS A 228 -4.72 20.62 -2.68
CA HIS A 228 -5.64 19.75 -3.36
C HIS A 228 -4.95 18.91 -4.42
N VAL A 229 -5.60 17.81 -4.78
CA VAL A 229 -5.21 16.96 -5.91
C VAL A 229 -6.45 16.61 -6.69
N ARG A 230 -6.44 16.92 -7.99
CA ARG A 230 -7.42 16.48 -8.97
C ARG A 230 -6.74 15.63 -10.03
N VAL A 231 -7.15 14.36 -10.06
CA VAL A 231 -6.66 13.37 -11.01
C VAL A 231 -7.83 12.78 -11.77
N ARG A 232 -7.66 12.58 -13.08
CA ARG A 232 -8.68 11.99 -13.94
C ARG A 232 -8.06 11.15 -15.04
N ARG A 233 -8.65 9.99 -15.29
CA ARG A 233 -8.26 9.12 -16.39
C ARG A 233 -9.48 8.50 -17.03
N GLY A 234 -9.50 8.47 -18.36
CA GLY A 234 -10.47 7.69 -19.13
C GLY A 234 -10.32 6.18 -18.90
N PRO A 235 -11.25 5.37 -19.43
CA PRO A 235 -11.18 3.92 -19.27
C PRO A 235 -9.92 3.34 -19.91
N THR A 236 -9.29 2.38 -19.24
CA THR A 236 -8.15 1.60 -19.75
C THR A 236 -8.53 0.47 -20.71
N GLU A 237 -9.84 0.23 -20.89
CA GLU A 237 -10.45 -0.86 -21.66
C GLU A 237 -10.03 -2.27 -21.24
N GLU A 238 -9.52 -2.42 -20.02
CA GLU A 238 -9.01 -3.71 -19.53
C GLU A 238 -10.17 -4.66 -19.18
N GLU A 239 -10.20 -5.82 -19.82
CA GLU A 239 -11.15 -6.87 -19.53
C GLU A 239 -10.60 -7.82 -18.46
N ASN A 240 -11.42 -8.14 -17.45
CA ASN A 240 -11.04 -9.15 -16.47
C ASN A 240 -10.98 -10.53 -17.16
N PRO A 241 -9.81 -11.19 -17.24
CA PRO A 241 -9.68 -12.46 -17.97
C PRO A 241 -10.41 -13.62 -17.28
N PHE A 242 -10.83 -13.46 -16.01
CA PHE A 242 -11.52 -14.49 -15.23
C PHE A 242 -13.05 -14.39 -15.34
N SER A 243 -13.59 -13.18 -15.35
CA SER A 243 -15.04 -12.95 -15.35
C SER A 243 -15.58 -12.44 -16.70
N GLY A 244 -14.72 -12.09 -17.65
CA GLY A 244 -15.09 -11.38 -18.89
C GLY A 244 -15.71 -10.00 -18.63
N PHE A 245 -15.54 -9.49 -17.40
CA PHE A 245 -16.27 -8.33 -16.93
C PHE A 245 -15.47 -7.06 -17.22
N ARG A 246 -16.04 -6.20 -18.07
CA ARG A 246 -15.51 -4.87 -18.38
C ARG A 246 -16.21 -3.85 -17.49
N VAL A 247 -15.55 -3.47 -16.40
CA VAL A 247 -15.88 -2.21 -15.72
C VAL A 247 -14.63 -1.39 -15.68
N ASP A 248 -14.59 -0.48 -16.63
CA ASP A 248 -13.58 0.52 -16.76
C ASP A 248 -14.30 1.78 -17.22
N THR A 249 -14.31 2.79 -16.36
CA THR A 249 -14.97 4.07 -16.63
C THR A 249 -13.94 5.17 -16.44
N GLU A 250 -14.30 6.38 -16.87
CA GLU A 250 -13.60 7.55 -16.36
C GLU A 250 -13.61 7.50 -14.82
N ARG A 251 -12.45 7.79 -14.21
CA ARG A 251 -12.25 7.76 -12.77
C ARG A 251 -11.44 8.97 -12.32
N GLY A 252 -11.59 9.34 -11.06
CA GLY A 252 -10.83 10.40 -10.44
C GLY A 252 -10.94 10.46 -8.92
N VAL A 253 -10.10 11.31 -8.34
CA VAL A 253 -10.07 11.67 -6.92
C VAL A 253 -9.86 13.18 -6.86
N ASP A 254 -10.68 13.87 -6.06
CA ASP A 254 -10.52 15.28 -5.72
C ASP A 254 -10.47 15.40 -4.20
N VAL A 255 -9.35 15.83 -3.62
CA VAL A 255 -9.14 15.87 -2.17
C VAL A 255 -8.58 17.21 -1.70
N ASP A 256 -8.95 17.63 -0.49
CA ASP A 256 -8.30 18.71 0.28
C ASP A 256 -7.61 18.13 1.51
N GLY A 257 -6.44 18.66 1.92
CA GLY A 257 -5.76 18.14 3.10
C GLY A 257 -4.95 19.10 3.98
N VAL A 258 -4.64 18.65 5.20
CA VAL A 258 -3.89 19.38 6.24
C VAL A 258 -2.69 18.55 6.71
N VAL A 259 -1.47 19.15 6.77
CA VAL A 259 -0.25 18.55 7.32
C VAL A 259 0.16 19.27 8.60
N GLU A 260 0.47 18.54 9.66
CA GLU A 260 1.23 19.08 10.81
C GLU A 260 2.69 18.63 10.74
N VAL A 261 3.64 19.57 10.77
CA VAL A 261 5.09 19.30 10.78
C VAL A 261 5.75 19.98 11.97
N ASN A 262 6.61 19.24 12.68
CA ASN A 262 7.50 19.77 13.71
C ASN A 262 8.98 19.58 13.31
N PRO A 263 9.70 20.61 12.86
CA PRO A 263 11.12 20.53 12.62
C PRO A 263 11.86 20.97 13.88
N GLY A 264 12.31 20.02 14.69
CA GLY A 264 13.10 20.27 15.91
C GLY A 264 14.62 20.34 15.69
N ALA A 265 15.11 19.98 14.48
CA ALA A 265 16.53 19.75 14.24
C ALA A 265 16.97 19.83 12.75
N ARG A 266 16.27 20.61 11.90
CA ARG A 266 16.29 20.41 10.42
C ARG A 266 15.95 18.97 10.02
N VAL A 267 15.07 18.34 10.79
CA VAL A 267 14.54 17.01 10.56
C VAL A 267 13.05 17.09 10.82
N VAL A 268 12.26 16.48 9.95
CA VAL A 268 10.81 16.31 10.15
C VAL A 268 10.62 15.25 11.25
N THR A 269 10.16 15.64 12.44
CA THR A 269 9.95 14.69 13.55
C THR A 269 8.53 14.18 13.65
N GLU A 270 7.59 14.87 13.03
CA GLU A 270 6.19 14.50 12.93
C GLU A 270 5.67 15.00 11.59
N LEU A 271 4.87 14.17 10.93
CA LEU A 271 4.14 14.53 9.73
C LEU A 271 2.82 13.77 9.77
N ARG A 272 1.71 14.49 9.79
CA ARG A 272 0.37 13.90 9.66
C ARG A 272 -0.39 14.61 8.58
N VAL A 273 -0.81 13.91 7.52
CA VAL A 273 -1.69 14.46 6.49
C VAL A 273 -3.03 13.78 6.57
N VAL A 274 -4.12 14.55 6.55
CA VAL A 274 -5.44 13.99 6.23
C VAL A 274 -5.93 14.67 4.97
N ALA A 275 -6.36 13.87 4.00
CA ALA A 275 -6.96 14.35 2.77
C ALA A 275 -8.34 13.71 2.59
N THR A 276 -9.38 14.51 2.37
CA THR A 276 -10.74 14.01 2.16
C THR A 276 -11.32 14.55 0.89
N GLY A 277 -12.16 13.76 0.24
CA GLY A 277 -12.51 14.06 -1.12
C GLY A 277 -13.62 13.21 -1.70
N VAL A 278 -13.76 13.30 -3.01
CA VAL A 278 -14.72 12.53 -3.80
C VAL A 278 -13.97 11.66 -4.78
N ARG A 279 -14.33 10.37 -4.83
CA ARG A 279 -13.91 9.44 -5.86
C ARG A 279 -15.08 9.07 -6.77
N TRP A 280 -14.78 8.75 -8.02
CA TRP A 280 -15.74 8.20 -8.97
C TRP A 280 -15.07 7.22 -9.94
N GLY A 281 -15.92 6.51 -10.66
CA GLY A 281 -15.57 5.46 -11.59
C GLY A 281 -15.15 4.17 -10.92
N ALA A 282 -14.67 3.26 -11.77
CA ALA A 282 -14.18 1.95 -11.38
C ALA A 282 -13.08 1.50 -12.34
N THR A 283 -12.27 0.58 -11.84
CA THR A 283 -11.32 -0.19 -12.65
C THR A 283 -11.64 -1.67 -12.47
N THR A 284 -11.07 -2.47 -13.35
CA THR A 284 -11.33 -3.91 -13.44
C THR A 284 -11.15 -4.65 -12.11
N TYR A 285 -10.23 -4.20 -11.25
CA TYR A 285 -9.88 -4.89 -10.00
C TYR A 285 -10.10 -4.07 -8.73
N ASN A 286 -10.61 -2.84 -8.79
CA ASN A 286 -10.78 -2.02 -7.58
C ASN A 286 -12.06 -2.30 -6.78
N GLY A 287 -12.90 -3.24 -7.24
CA GLY A 287 -14.11 -3.64 -6.52
C GLY A 287 -15.21 -2.57 -6.50
N ARG A 288 -15.19 -1.63 -7.45
CA ARG A 288 -16.17 -0.53 -7.58
C ARG A 288 -17.25 -0.77 -8.62
N SER A 289 -17.34 -1.96 -9.19
CA SER A 289 -18.26 -2.25 -10.30
C SER A 289 -19.74 -1.99 -10.04
N LYS A 290 -20.17 -2.04 -8.77
CA LYS A 290 -21.55 -1.74 -8.35
C LYS A 290 -21.64 -0.45 -7.53
N ASP A 291 -20.58 0.34 -7.51
CA ASP A 291 -20.43 1.51 -6.65
C ASP A 291 -19.53 2.52 -7.38
N LEU A 292 -20.00 3.05 -8.50
CA LEU A 292 -19.22 3.91 -9.40
C LEU A 292 -19.02 5.33 -8.87
N GLY A 293 -19.63 5.71 -7.75
CA GLY A 293 -19.59 7.08 -7.26
C GLY A 293 -20.39 8.06 -8.14
N PRO A 294 -20.32 9.37 -7.88
CA PRO A 294 -19.42 10.03 -6.93
C PRO A 294 -19.67 9.61 -5.47
N ALA A 295 -18.61 9.36 -4.70
CA ALA A 295 -18.71 8.98 -3.29
C ALA A 295 -17.52 9.49 -2.47
N PRO A 296 -17.69 9.77 -1.17
CA PRO A 296 -16.65 10.34 -0.35
C PRO A 296 -15.57 9.30 0.02
N ILE A 297 -14.32 9.73 0.00
CA ILE A 297 -13.12 8.94 0.31
C ILE A 297 -12.17 9.77 1.18
N GLY A 298 -11.40 9.09 2.03
CA GLY A 298 -10.36 9.70 2.85
C GLY A 298 -9.02 8.98 2.72
N PHE A 299 -7.96 9.75 2.83
CA PHE A 299 -6.56 9.32 2.88
C PHE A 299 -5.92 9.95 4.12
N ALA A 300 -5.09 9.19 4.82
CA ALA A 300 -4.33 9.65 5.97
C ALA A 300 -2.88 9.21 5.81
N PHE A 301 -1.94 10.11 6.08
CA PHE A 301 -0.51 9.85 6.04
C PHE A 301 0.07 10.15 7.40
N GLU A 302 0.92 9.26 7.90
CA GLU A 302 1.63 9.49 9.15
C GLU A 302 3.10 9.08 9.02
N LEU A 303 4.00 9.91 9.56
CA LEU A 303 5.39 9.55 9.68
C LEU A 303 5.55 8.35 10.61
N ILE A 304 6.24 7.33 10.13
CA ILE A 304 6.59 6.14 10.92
C ILE A 304 8.12 6.01 11.01
N PRO A 305 8.66 5.35 12.06
CA PRO A 305 10.10 5.21 12.22
C PRO A 305 10.73 4.37 11.10
N ASP A 306 11.98 4.69 10.78
CA ASP A 306 12.78 3.92 9.83
C ASP A 306 13.26 2.59 10.44
N THR A 307 12.41 1.56 10.35
CA THR A 307 12.72 0.19 10.77
C THR A 307 12.59 -0.77 9.59
N PRO A 308 13.28 -1.92 9.60
CA PRO A 308 13.20 -2.90 8.51
C PRO A 308 11.77 -3.29 8.12
N GLU A 309 10.85 -3.37 9.10
CA GLU A 309 9.45 -3.73 8.88
C GLU A 309 8.66 -2.62 8.15
N ASN A 310 9.03 -1.36 8.40
CA ASN A 310 8.39 -0.18 7.79
C ASN A 310 8.95 0.13 6.40
N ARG A 311 10.12 -0.41 6.03
CA ARG A 311 10.73 -0.28 4.70
C ARG A 311 10.06 -1.19 3.66
N THR A 312 8.77 -1.44 3.78
CA THR A 312 7.99 -2.08 2.71
C THR A 312 7.89 -1.11 1.53
N PRO A 313 8.27 -1.50 0.29
CA PRO A 313 8.19 -0.63 -0.86
C PRO A 313 6.74 -0.21 -1.19
N PRO A 314 6.51 1.05 -1.60
CA PRO A 314 5.23 1.50 -2.16
C PRO A 314 4.72 0.58 -3.28
N LYS A 315 3.40 0.54 -3.51
CA LYS A 315 2.82 -0.30 -4.59
C LYS A 315 3.26 0.09 -6.01
N PHE A 316 3.69 1.33 -6.26
CA PHE A 316 3.94 1.82 -7.62
C PHE A 316 5.41 2.15 -7.93
N VAL A 317 6.34 1.39 -7.35
CA VAL A 317 7.78 1.61 -7.59
C VAL A 317 8.36 0.94 -8.87
N PRO A 318 7.69 0.66 -10.01
CA PRO A 318 8.46 0.39 -11.24
C PRO A 318 8.97 1.68 -11.89
N GLY A 319 10.29 1.92 -11.79
CA GLY A 319 11.10 2.85 -12.60
C GLY A 319 10.89 4.36 -12.41
N SER A 320 9.66 4.81 -12.14
CA SER A 320 9.26 6.22 -12.21
C SER A 320 8.87 6.87 -10.88
N TYR A 321 8.90 6.12 -9.77
CA TYR A 321 8.44 6.62 -8.47
C TYR A 321 9.27 7.81 -7.93
N PHE A 322 10.56 7.80 -8.23
CA PHE A 322 11.47 8.93 -7.98
C PHE A 322 11.86 9.66 -9.27
N SER A 323 11.29 9.31 -10.43
CA SER A 323 11.54 10.07 -11.66
C SER A 323 10.75 11.38 -11.59
N LYS A 324 11.45 12.48 -11.84
CA LYS A 324 10.88 13.83 -11.95
C LYS A 324 9.95 13.94 -13.17
#